data_AF-A0A1S3QV06-F1
#
_entry.id   AF-A0A1S3QV06-F1
#
_cell.length_a   1.000
_cell.length_b   1.000
_cell.length_c   1.000
_cell.angle_alpha   90.00
_cell.angle_beta   90.00
_cell.angle_gamma   90.00
#
_symmetry.space_group_name_H-M   'P 1'
#
loop_
_entity.id
_entity.type
_entity.pdbx_description
1 polymer ?
#
loop_
_entity_poly.entity_id
_entity_poly.type
_entity_poly.pdbx_seq_one_letter_code
_entity_poly.pdbx_strand_id
1 'polypeptide(L)'
;MNRGVDWRSNTDYRGGYHDNHIVIRWFWAAVERFNNEQRLRLLQFVTGTSSIPYEGFASLRGSNGPRRFCVEKWGKVTSLPR
;
A
#
# COMPACT_ATOMS: atom_id res chain seq x y z
N MET A 1 -11.21 6.20 13.11
CA MET A 1 -10.17 6.27 12.06
C MET A 1 -10.58 5.37 10.89
N ASN A 2 -10.89 5.92 9.71
CA ASN A 2 -11.19 5.11 8.53
C ASN A 2 -9.85 4.59 7.96
N ARG A 3 -9.43 3.39 8.37
CA ARG A 3 -8.05 2.88 8.12
C ARG A 3 -7.67 2.83 6.63
N GLY A 4 -8.64 2.70 5.73
CA GLY A 4 -8.39 2.74 4.28
C GLY A 4 -7.98 4.12 3.78
N VAL A 5 -8.60 5.19 4.31
CA VAL A 5 -8.29 6.59 3.96
C VAL A 5 -6.90 6.96 4.46
N ASP A 6 -6.54 6.51 5.67
CA ASP A 6 -5.20 6.73 6.24
C ASP A 6 -4.10 6.04 5.42
N TRP A 7 -4.31 4.79 5.02
CA TRP A 7 -3.33 4.05 4.22
C TRP A 7 -3.07 4.73 2.86
N ARG A 8 -4.14 5.06 2.12
CA ARG A 8 -4.01 5.73 0.83
C ARG A 8 -3.33 7.08 0.92
N SER A 9 -3.67 7.89 1.93
CA SER A 9 -3.09 9.21 2.13
C SER A 9 -1.59 9.17 2.49
N ASN A 10 -1.13 8.04 3.03
CA ASN A 10 0.26 7.80 3.41
C ASN A 10 1.01 6.86 2.43
N THR A 11 0.58 6.81 1.17
CA THR A 11 1.20 5.99 0.13
C THR A 11 1.95 6.84 -0.89
N ASP A 12 3.20 6.47 -1.18
CA ASP A 12 4.00 7.05 -2.25
C ASP A 12 3.74 6.32 -3.58
N TYR A 13 3.71 7.05 -4.69
CA TYR A 13 3.54 6.50 -6.03
C TYR A 13 4.78 6.77 -6.91
N ARG A 14 5.23 5.77 -7.68
CA ARG A 14 6.44 5.84 -8.52
C ARG A 14 6.24 5.25 -9.92
N GLY A 15 7.17 5.54 -10.83
CA GLY A 15 7.13 5.01 -12.21
C GLY A 15 6.01 5.61 -13.07
N GLY A 16 5.60 6.85 -12.79
CA GLY A 16 4.51 7.54 -13.46
C GLY A 16 3.11 7.25 -12.90
N TYR A 17 3.00 6.43 -11.85
CA TYR A 17 1.77 6.34 -11.06
C TYR A 17 1.58 7.58 -10.19
N HIS A 18 0.31 7.92 -9.97
CA HIS A 18 -0.16 8.98 -9.09
C HIS A 18 -1.57 8.62 -8.61
N ASP A 19 -2.09 9.33 -7.60
CA ASP A 19 -3.33 8.93 -6.90
C ASP A 19 -4.58 8.81 -7.82
N ASN A 20 -4.61 9.62 -8.88
CA ASN A 20 -5.69 9.64 -9.88
C ASN A 20 -5.50 8.65 -11.04
N HIS A 21 -4.35 7.97 -11.12
CA HIS A 21 -4.09 7.00 -12.18
C HIS A 21 -5.07 5.83 -12.09
N ILE A 22 -5.62 5.37 -13.22
CA ILE A 22 -6.70 4.38 -13.24
C ILE A 22 -6.35 3.08 -12.49
N VAL A 23 -5.12 2.59 -12.66
CA VAL A 23 -4.61 1.40 -11.96
C VAL A 23 -4.56 1.61 -10.44
N ILE A 24 -4.19 2.81 -9.98
CA ILE A 24 -4.14 3.13 -8.55
C ILE A 24 -5.55 3.22 -7.97
N ARG A 25 -6.51 3.81 -8.70
CA ARG A 25 -7.92 3.81 -8.30
C ARG A 25 -8.48 2.40 -8.19
N TRP A 26 -8.15 1.51 -9.12
CA TRP A 26 -8.56 0.11 -9.06
C TRP A 26 -7.91 -0.65 -7.90
N PHE A 27 -6.62 -0.41 -7.65
CA PHE A 27 -5.92 -0.98 -6.50
C PHE A 27 -6.65 -0.64 -5.19
N TRP A 28 -6.96 0.65 -4.95
CA TRP A 28 -7.65 1.06 -3.73
C TRP A 28 -9.10 0.57 -3.68
N ALA A 29 -9.83 0.55 -4.80
CA ALA A 29 -11.16 -0.03 -4.85
C ALA A 29 -11.17 -1.53 -4.48
N ALA A 30 -10.11 -2.27 -4.83
CA ALA A 30 -9.94 -3.66 -4.41
C ALA A 30 -9.64 -3.75 -2.90
N VAL A 31 -8.71 -2.93 -2.39
CA VAL A 31 -8.33 -2.90 -0.96
C VAL A 31 -9.50 -2.47 -0.05
N GLU A 32 -10.38 -1.59 -0.53
CA GLU A 32 -11.61 -1.21 0.17
C GLU A 32 -12.56 -2.40 0.34
N ARG A 33 -12.62 -3.30 -0.64
CA ARG A 33 -13.44 -4.53 -0.59
C ARG A 33 -12.81 -5.64 0.26
N PHE A 34 -11.53 -5.53 0.61
CA PHE A 34 -10.87 -6.53 1.44
C PHE A 34 -11.40 -6.51 2.88
N ASN A 35 -11.52 -7.70 3.47
CA ASN A 35 -11.69 -7.82 4.91
C ASN A 35 -10.37 -7.49 5.64
N ASN A 36 -10.40 -7.40 6.96
CA ASN A 36 -9.21 -7.03 7.74
C ASN A 36 -8.05 -8.03 7.55
N GLU A 37 -8.33 -9.33 7.51
CA GLU A 37 -7.30 -10.35 7.31
C GLU A 37 -6.57 -10.19 5.97
N GLN A 38 -7.32 -9.95 4.89
CA GLN A 38 -6.76 -9.71 3.56
C GLN A 38 -5.92 -8.42 3.52
N ARG A 39 -6.35 -7.35 4.20
CA ARG A 39 -5.57 -6.11 4.33
C ARG A 39 -4.27 -6.33 5.09
N LEU A 40 -4.30 -7.10 6.18
CA LEU A 40 -3.10 -7.43 6.95
C LEU A 40 -2.15 -8.34 6.18
N ARG A 41 -2.66 -9.29 5.38
CA ARG A 41 -1.85 -10.11 4.47
C ARG A 41 -1.19 -9.28 3.38
N LEU A 42 -1.90 -8.31 2.78
CA LEU A 42 -1.32 -7.37 1.84
C LEU A 42 -0.21 -6.53 2.48
N LEU A 43 -0.45 -6.04 3.71
CA LEU A 43 0.55 -5.28 4.45
C LEU A 43 1.79 -6.14 4.72
N GLN A 44 1.60 -7.38 5.16
CA GLN A 44 2.69 -8.33 5.40
C GLN A 44 3.46 -8.66 4.13
N PHE A 45 2.76 -8.82 3.00
CA PHE A 45 3.39 -9.05 1.71
C PHE A 45 4.35 -7.91 1.33
N VAL A 46 3.93 -6.65 1.54
CA VAL A 46 4.75 -5.49 1.14
C VAL A 46 5.82 -5.11 2.17
N THR A 47 5.50 -5.21 3.46
CA THR A 47 6.35 -4.69 4.54
C THR A 47 7.06 -5.76 5.35
N GLY A 48 6.74 -7.04 5.13
CA GLY A 48 7.20 -8.16 5.94
C GLY A 48 6.47 -8.32 7.28
N THR A 49 5.56 -7.40 7.65
CA THR A 49 4.82 -7.43 8.92
C THR A 49 3.34 -7.14 8.74
N SER A 50 2.50 -7.78 9.56
CA SER A 50 1.06 -7.49 9.64
C SER A 50 0.73 -6.44 10.70
N SER A 51 1.73 -5.84 11.36
CA SER A 51 1.52 -4.85 12.41
C SER A 51 1.50 -3.43 11.85
N ILE A 52 0.45 -2.68 12.19
CA ILE A 52 0.35 -1.24 11.91
C ILE A 52 0.81 -0.50 13.18
N PRO A 53 1.73 0.48 13.07
CA PRO A 53 2.11 1.33 14.20
C PRO A 53 0.89 2.02 14.83
N TYR A 54 0.96 2.31 16.13
CA TYR A 54 -0.12 3.04 16.81
C TYR A 54 -0.40 4.41 16.15
N GLU A 55 0.66 5.08 15.69
CA GLU A 55 0.63 6.35 14.97
C GLU A 55 0.09 6.24 13.52
N GLY A 56 -0.28 5.05 13.06
CA GLY A 56 -0.87 4.82 11.73
C GLY A 56 0.14 4.57 10.61
N PHE A 57 -0.34 4.66 9.35
CA PHE A 57 0.46 4.30 8.17
C PHE A 57 1.59 5.30 7.85
N ALA A 58 1.51 6.53 8.36
CA ALA A 58 2.57 7.52 8.24
C ALA A 58 3.88 7.10 8.92
N SER A 59 3.79 6.24 9.94
CA SER A 59 4.93 5.83 10.78
C SER A 59 5.45 4.43 10.45
N LEU A 60 5.11 3.89 9.27
CA LEU A 60 5.69 2.64 8.78
C LEU A 60 7.23 2.74 8.74
N ARG A 61 7.90 1.63 9.08
CA ARG A 61 9.36 1.53 9.14
C ARG A 61 9.85 0.39 8.25
N GLY A 62 10.89 0.66 7.48
CA GLY A 62 11.68 -0.35 6.79
C GLY A 62 13.00 -0.61 7.49
N SER A 63 13.86 -1.41 6.87
CA SER A 63 15.19 -1.77 7.39
C SER A 63 16.10 -0.57 7.68
N ASN A 64 15.91 0.54 6.96
CA ASN A 64 16.80 1.70 6.99
C ASN A 64 16.14 2.94 7.61
N GLY A 65 15.03 2.78 8.35
CA GLY A 65 14.30 3.88 8.99
C GLY A 65 12.86 4.04 8.51
N PRO A 66 12.23 5.22 8.73
CA PRO A 66 10.86 5.48 8.30
C PRO A 66 10.70 5.25 6.79
N ARG A 67 9.70 4.45 6.41
CA ARG A 67 9.42 4.12 5.01
C ARG A 67 7.91 3.98 4.83
N ARG A 68 7.35 4.88 4.02
CA ARG A 68 5.95 4.82 3.62
C ARG A 68 5.67 3.61 2.74
N PHE A 69 4.41 3.21 2.71
CA PHE A 69 3.93 2.26 1.71
C PHE A 69 4.13 2.86 0.32
N CYS A 70 4.58 2.05 -0.65
CA CYS A 70 4.92 2.56 -1.98
C CYS A 70 4.34 1.64 -3.06
N VAL A 71 3.69 2.23 -4.06
CA VAL A 71 3.23 1.52 -5.27
C VAL A 71 4.00 2.04 -6.47
N GLU A 72 4.78 1.16 -7.09
CA GLU A 72 5.64 1.50 -8.22
C GLU A 72 5.18 0.76 -9.48
N LYS A 73 5.11 1.48 -10.60
CA LYS A 73 4.90 0.85 -11.90
C LYS A 73 6.13 0.04 -12.27
N TRP A 74 5.97 -1.27 -12.38
CA TRP A 74 7.08 -2.19 -12.67
C TRP A 74 6.67 -3.28 -13.65
N GLY A 75 7.64 -3.71 -14.47
CA GLY A 75 7.50 -4.89 -15.33
C GLY A 75 6.56 -4.73 -16.52
N LYS A 76 6.15 -5.87 -17.08
CA LYS A 76 5.16 -5.98 -18.17
C LYS A 76 3.79 -6.28 -17.57
N VAL A 77 2.71 -6.01 -18.32
CA VAL A 77 1.32 -6.30 -17.88
C VAL A 77 1.10 -7.79 -17.55
N THR A 78 1.89 -8.68 -18.13
CA THR A 78 1.84 -10.13 -17.87
C THR A 78 2.64 -10.57 -16.64
N SER A 79 3.36 -9.67 -15.98
CA SER A 79 4.13 -9.96 -14.77
C SER A 79 3.25 -9.84 -13.53
N LEU A 80 3.41 -10.76 -12.58
CA LEU A 80 2.79 -10.64 -11.26
C LEU A 80 3.44 -9.48 -10.47
N PRO A 81 2.67 -8.79 -9.61
CA PRO A 81 3.23 -7.83 -8.66
C PRO A 81 4.34 -8.47 -7.80
N ARG A 82 5.37 -7.69 -7.49
CA ARG A 82 6.49 -8.05 -6.61
C ARG A 82 6.76 -6.92 -5.64
#